data_AF-A0A950XCY9-F1
#
_entry.id   AF-A0A950XCY9-F1
#
_cell.length_a   1.000
_cell.length_b   1.000
_cell.length_c   1.000
_cell.angle_alpha   90.00
_cell.angle_beta   90.00
_cell.angle_gamma   90.00
#
_symmetry.space_group_name_H-M   'P 1'
#
loop_
_entity.id
_entity.type
_entity.pdbx_description
1 polymer ?
#
loop_
_entity_poly.entity_id
_entity_poly.type
_entity_poly.pdbx_seq_one_letter_code
_entity_poly.pdbx_strand_id
1 'polypeptide(L)'
;MSDVGINITPWAIALGLLAIAFWPLTLAAAASLLWLRSRRASTAARMVAGGALLLWSTSALTNIAMFLQQAHDANEYRASLRARQTTLVNAAVIDGMHLPAGTVVTRSSNEFSNDVAAVDVPHAVALAGIPIVGHAGVAHGKPDGEVSLAKDVRIGEAWCSSKQPARFDSGALIECTLAQPSRIRGVPCTGAIDLQNGVVCTLASSYRRYGIVWQAQTKVTDFGDLVWFHINGAAPDLRLFGLQLPADAEVQFQNGAMASIDVRSKPVSFRGCDFDLILVRSGTLFGQTTGVCNLPTVPPNGVVLPASSVTVRS
;
A
#
# COMPACT_ATOMS: atom_id res chain seq x y z
N MET A 1 -10.85 20.58 -1.10
CA MET A 1 -10.29 21.95 -1.05
C MET A 1 -8.89 21.90 -1.61
N SER A 2 -8.55 22.92 -2.40
CA SER A 2 -7.42 23.13 -3.33
C SER A 2 -7.38 22.25 -4.59
N ASP A 3 -8.10 22.76 -5.59
CA ASP A 3 -8.03 22.46 -7.01
C ASP A 3 -6.59 22.52 -7.56
N VAL A 4 -6.17 21.53 -8.35
CA VAL A 4 -5.30 21.80 -9.51
C VAL A 4 -6.23 22.01 -10.70
N GLY A 5 -7.08 23.01 -10.56
CA GLY A 5 -7.64 23.69 -11.71
C GLY A 5 -6.48 24.42 -12.34
N ILE A 6 -6.18 24.14 -13.60
CA ILE A 6 -5.63 25.20 -14.44
C ILE A 6 -6.61 26.35 -14.22
N ASN A 7 -6.15 27.40 -13.55
CA ASN A 7 -6.93 28.60 -13.33
C ASN A 7 -6.98 29.31 -14.69
N ILE A 8 -7.65 28.66 -15.67
CA ILE A 8 -8.18 29.35 -16.83
C ILE A 8 -9.28 30.19 -16.21
N THR A 9 -8.87 31.36 -15.79
CA THR A 9 -9.76 32.33 -15.19
C THR A 9 -11.00 32.44 -16.08
N PRO A 10 -12.21 32.53 -15.51
CA PRO A 10 -13.44 32.59 -16.32
C PRO A 10 -13.37 33.70 -17.38
N TRP A 11 -12.60 34.77 -17.11
CA TRP A 11 -12.31 35.82 -18.06
C TRP A 11 -11.46 35.36 -19.26
N ALA A 12 -10.52 34.42 -19.12
CA ALA A 12 -9.72 33.91 -20.22
C ALA A 12 -10.54 33.01 -21.19
N ILE A 13 -11.48 32.21 -20.66
CA ILE A 13 -12.44 31.44 -21.49
C ILE A 13 -13.40 32.41 -22.19
N ALA A 14 -13.93 33.39 -21.45
CA ALA A 14 -14.81 34.41 -22.02
C ALA A 14 -14.08 35.25 -23.09
N LEU A 15 -12.81 35.62 -22.89
CA LEU A 15 -11.99 36.33 -23.87
C LEU A 15 -11.67 35.45 -25.08
N GLY A 16 -11.37 34.16 -24.91
CA GLY A 16 -11.15 33.24 -26.02
C GLY A 16 -12.39 33.07 -26.91
N LEU A 17 -13.57 32.93 -26.28
CA LEU A 17 -14.85 32.86 -26.99
C LEU A 17 -15.23 34.18 -27.65
N LEU A 18 -14.98 35.32 -26.98
CA LEU A 18 -15.15 36.65 -27.57
C LEU A 18 -14.20 36.84 -28.76
N ALA A 19 -12.95 36.41 -28.67
CA ALA A 19 -11.99 36.53 -29.76
C ALA A 19 -12.42 35.71 -30.98
N ILE A 20 -12.94 34.49 -30.80
CA ILE A 20 -13.46 33.66 -31.90
C ILE A 20 -14.74 34.26 -32.50
N ALA A 21 -15.66 34.75 -31.66
CA ALA A 21 -16.93 35.32 -32.12
C ALA A 21 -16.78 36.69 -32.80
N PHE A 22 -15.81 37.50 -32.36
CA PHE A 22 -15.60 38.86 -32.86
C PHE A 22 -14.54 38.95 -33.97
N TRP A 23 -13.74 37.91 -34.23
CA TRP A 23 -12.76 37.91 -35.33
C TRP A 23 -13.33 38.22 -36.74
N PRO A 24 -14.53 37.73 -37.11
CA PRO A 24 -15.15 38.10 -38.39
C PRO A 24 -15.57 39.58 -38.42
N LEU A 25 -16.03 40.10 -37.28
CA LEU A 25 -16.45 41.51 -37.13
C LEU A 25 -15.24 42.46 -37.16
N THR A 26 -14.10 42.03 -36.63
CA THR A 26 -12.86 42.81 -36.67
C THR A 26 -12.28 42.88 -38.08
N LEU A 27 -12.32 41.79 -38.85
CA LEU A 27 -11.94 41.80 -40.27
C LEU A 27 -12.85 42.70 -41.12
N ALA A 28 -14.17 42.66 -40.87
CA ALA A 28 -15.12 43.54 -41.54
C ALA A 28 -14.92 45.03 -41.18
N ALA A 29 -14.61 45.33 -39.91
CA ALA A 29 -14.27 46.68 -39.46
C ALA A 29 -12.96 47.20 -40.10
N ALA A 30 -11.92 46.37 -40.17
CA ALA A 30 -10.67 46.74 -40.85
C ALA A 30 -10.87 47.00 -42.35
N ALA A 31 -11.64 46.14 -43.03
CA ALA A 31 -11.96 46.30 -44.46
C ALA A 31 -12.76 47.58 -44.74
N SER A 32 -13.75 47.89 -43.90
CA SER A 32 -14.55 49.13 -44.02
C SER A 32 -13.74 50.40 -43.74
N LEU A 33 -12.80 50.36 -42.78
CA LEU A 33 -11.88 51.48 -42.53
C LEU A 33 -10.87 51.70 -43.65
N LEU A 34 -10.32 50.62 -44.24
CA LEU A 34 -9.46 50.68 -45.44
C LEU A 34 -10.23 51.20 -46.66
N TRP A 35 -11.50 50.82 -46.80
CA TRP A 35 -12.38 51.32 -47.84
C TRP A 35 -12.72 52.81 -47.66
N LEU A 36 -13.00 53.25 -46.43
CA LEU A 36 -13.22 54.67 -46.10
C LEU A 36 -11.96 55.53 -46.31
N ARG A 37 -10.78 54.99 -46.05
CA ARG A 37 -9.50 55.68 -46.29
C ARG A 37 -9.20 55.86 -47.78
N SER A 38 -9.62 54.91 -48.62
CA SER A 38 -9.31 54.89 -50.07
C SER A 38 -10.26 55.75 -50.92
N ARG A 39 -11.46 56.08 -50.44
CA ARG A 39 -12.36 57.03 -51.13
C ARG A 39 -12.11 58.50 -50.72
N ARG A 40 -12.66 59.44 -51.51
CA ARG A 40 -12.62 60.91 -51.29
C ARG A 40 -13.43 61.35 -50.04
N ALA A 41 -13.10 60.80 -48.88
CA ALA A 41 -13.60 61.25 -47.58
C ALA A 41 -12.79 62.47 -47.10
N SER A 42 -13.39 63.29 -46.22
CA SER A 42 -12.75 64.47 -45.64
C SER A 42 -11.46 64.10 -44.87
N THR A 43 -10.53 65.04 -44.74
CA THR A 43 -9.27 64.87 -44.00
C THR A 43 -9.48 64.42 -42.57
N ALA A 44 -10.54 64.91 -41.91
CA ALA A 44 -10.93 64.48 -40.56
C ALA A 44 -11.33 62.99 -40.50
N ALA A 45 -12.08 62.48 -41.48
CA ALA A 45 -12.47 61.07 -41.54
C ALA A 45 -11.26 60.14 -41.72
N ARG A 46 -10.25 60.59 -42.46
CA ARG A 46 -8.99 59.83 -42.64
C ARG A 46 -8.15 59.75 -41.37
N MET A 47 -8.11 60.83 -40.57
CA MET A 47 -7.40 60.81 -39.29
C MET A 47 -8.09 59.91 -38.26
N VAL A 48 -9.42 59.98 -38.17
CA VAL A 48 -10.21 59.10 -37.29
C VAL A 48 -10.06 57.64 -37.70
N ALA A 49 -10.13 57.33 -38.99
CA ALA A 49 -9.90 55.97 -39.49
C ALA A 49 -8.46 55.48 -39.24
N GLY A 50 -7.46 56.35 -39.35
CA GLY A 50 -6.07 56.04 -39.02
C GLY A 50 -5.87 55.73 -37.54
N GLY A 51 -6.46 56.52 -36.65
CA GLY A 51 -6.43 56.28 -35.20
C GLY A 51 -7.15 54.99 -34.79
N ALA A 52 -8.30 54.71 -35.40
CA ALA A 52 -9.04 53.47 -35.17
C ALA A 52 -8.25 52.23 -35.62
N LEU A 53 -7.54 52.31 -36.76
CA LEU A 53 -6.67 51.23 -37.24
C LEU A 53 -5.48 50.95 -36.29
N LEU A 54 -4.89 51.99 -35.70
CA LEU A 54 -3.80 51.83 -34.73
C LEU A 54 -4.27 51.14 -33.45
N LEU A 55 -5.39 51.59 -32.87
CA LEU A 55 -6.00 50.96 -31.70
C LEU A 55 -6.46 49.52 -31.98
N TRP A 56 -6.92 49.26 -33.20
CA TRP A 56 -7.27 47.91 -33.63
C TRP A 56 -6.04 47.00 -33.71
N SER A 57 -4.95 47.49 -34.32
CA SER A 57 -3.72 46.71 -34.51
C SER A 57 -3.10 46.24 -33.19
N THR A 58 -3.13 47.06 -32.13
CA THR A 58 -2.59 46.69 -30.82
C THR A 58 -3.43 45.61 -30.14
N SER A 59 -4.77 45.66 -30.26
CA SER A 59 -5.66 44.62 -29.73
C SER A 59 -5.61 43.31 -30.54
N ALA A 60 -5.36 43.37 -31.85
CA ALA A 60 -5.18 42.19 -32.68
C ALA A 60 -3.88 41.45 -32.32
N LEU A 61 -2.79 42.19 -32.09
CA LEU A 61 -1.49 41.62 -31.73
C LEU A 61 -1.53 40.84 -30.40
N THR A 62 -2.23 41.34 -29.37
CA THR A 62 -2.34 40.63 -28.08
C THR A 62 -3.16 39.34 -28.21
N ASN A 63 -4.25 39.36 -28.96
CA ASN A 63 -5.03 38.14 -29.24
C ASN A 63 -4.20 37.11 -30.02
N ILE A 64 -3.48 37.53 -31.05
CA ILE A 64 -2.60 36.65 -31.84
C ILE A 64 -1.52 36.03 -30.95
N ALA A 65 -0.86 36.83 -30.10
CA ALA A 65 0.15 36.34 -29.17
C ALA A 65 -0.42 35.29 -28.20
N MET A 66 -1.62 35.53 -27.64
CA MET A 66 -2.28 34.56 -26.76
C MET A 66 -2.65 33.27 -27.49
N PHE A 67 -3.14 33.34 -28.72
CA PHE A 67 -3.44 32.15 -29.53
C PHE A 67 -2.17 31.38 -29.90
N LEU A 68 -1.08 32.07 -30.23
CA LEU A 68 0.21 31.43 -30.50
C LEU A 68 0.76 30.73 -29.26
N GLN A 69 0.65 31.36 -28.08
CA GLN A 69 1.04 30.75 -26.80
C GLN A 69 0.22 29.48 -26.53
N GLN A 70 -1.12 29.57 -26.63
CA GLN A 70 -2.00 28.41 -26.43
C GLN A 70 -1.75 27.29 -27.44
N ALA A 71 -1.45 27.63 -28.70
CA ALA A 71 -1.10 26.66 -29.73
C ALA A 71 0.27 26.00 -29.46
N HIS A 72 1.22 26.76 -28.92
CA HIS A 72 2.53 26.25 -28.51
C HIS A 72 2.38 25.26 -27.34
N ASP A 73 1.69 25.67 -26.28
CA ASP A 73 1.43 24.82 -25.10
C ASP A 73 0.65 23.54 -25.49
N ALA A 74 -0.34 23.66 -26.39
CA ALA A 74 -1.09 22.50 -26.90
C ALA A 74 -0.22 21.57 -27.76
N ASN A 75 0.75 22.10 -28.50
CA ASN A 75 1.68 21.31 -29.30
C ASN A 75 2.74 20.63 -28.44
N GLU A 76 3.26 21.28 -27.41
CA GLU A 76 4.15 20.67 -26.41
C GLU A 76 3.42 19.56 -25.63
N TYR A 77 2.16 19.79 -25.26
CA TYR A 77 1.33 18.77 -24.65
C TYR A 77 1.10 17.58 -25.59
N ARG A 78 0.77 17.82 -26.87
CA ARG A 78 0.62 16.75 -27.86
C ARG A 78 1.94 16.04 -28.16
N ALA A 79 3.06 16.75 -28.17
CA ALA A 79 4.38 16.18 -28.40
C ALA A 79 4.81 15.31 -27.21
N SER A 80 4.58 15.77 -25.97
CA SER A 80 4.85 14.99 -24.76
C SER A 80 3.94 13.77 -24.65
N LEU A 81 2.65 13.89 -25.01
CA LEU A 81 1.74 12.75 -25.11
C LEU A 81 2.19 11.75 -26.18
N ARG A 82 2.55 12.21 -27.39
CA ARG A 82 3.05 11.34 -28.45
C ARG A 82 4.37 10.68 -28.05
N ALA A 83 5.28 11.42 -27.41
CA ALA A 83 6.54 10.89 -26.91
C ALA A 83 6.29 9.80 -25.85
N ARG A 84 5.41 10.06 -24.87
CA ARG A 84 4.99 9.08 -23.85
C ARG A 84 4.32 7.84 -24.46
N GLN A 85 3.45 8.03 -25.46
CA GLN A 85 2.82 6.94 -26.19
C GLN A 85 3.85 6.13 -27.00
N THR A 86 4.80 6.78 -27.67
CA THR A 86 5.87 6.09 -28.41
C THR A 86 6.85 5.33 -27.50
N THR A 87 7.06 5.80 -26.26
CA THR A 87 7.86 5.08 -25.26
C THR A 87 7.11 3.92 -24.62
N LEU A 88 5.79 4.01 -24.42
CA LEU A 88 4.96 2.90 -23.90
C LEU A 88 4.74 1.79 -24.94
N VAL A 89 4.71 2.13 -26.23
CA VAL A 89 4.56 1.13 -27.31
C VAL A 89 5.79 0.23 -27.46
N ASN A 90 6.96 0.66 -26.98
CA ASN A 90 8.13 -0.20 -26.80
C ASN A 90 8.14 -0.66 -25.34
N ALA A 91 7.91 -1.95 -25.05
CA ALA A 91 7.74 -2.51 -23.70
C ALA A 91 8.97 -2.36 -22.77
N ALA A 92 9.30 -1.13 -22.39
CA ALA A 92 10.32 -0.77 -21.44
C ALA A 92 9.63 -0.40 -20.13
N VAL A 93 10.03 -1.08 -19.06
CA VAL A 93 9.55 -0.82 -17.71
C VAL A 93 9.89 0.61 -17.30
N ILE A 94 8.87 1.46 -17.13
CA ILE A 94 8.97 2.87 -16.73
C ILE A 94 8.89 2.96 -15.21
N ASP A 95 9.92 3.57 -14.62
CA ASP A 95 9.97 3.89 -13.19
C ASP A 95 9.47 5.33 -12.93
N GLY A 96 8.81 5.57 -11.80
CA GLY A 96 8.39 6.90 -11.35
C GLY A 96 7.27 7.58 -12.15
N MET A 97 6.32 6.82 -12.71
CA MET A 97 5.19 7.43 -13.43
C MET A 97 4.33 8.30 -12.49
N HIS A 98 4.14 9.58 -12.83
CA HIS A 98 3.29 10.49 -12.07
C HIS A 98 1.81 10.34 -12.44
N LEU A 99 0.97 10.02 -11.44
CA LEU A 99 -0.48 9.93 -11.61
C LEU A 99 -1.18 11.17 -11.00
N PRO A 100 -2.15 11.78 -11.71
CA PRO A 100 -2.97 12.86 -11.16
C PRO A 100 -3.74 12.43 -9.90
N ALA A 101 -4.08 13.41 -9.06
CA ALA A 101 -4.89 13.16 -7.86
C ALA A 101 -6.24 12.50 -8.22
N GLY A 102 -6.66 11.51 -7.42
CA GLY A 102 -7.93 10.82 -7.64
C GLY A 102 -7.94 9.83 -8.81
N THR A 103 -6.79 9.58 -9.44
CA THR A 103 -6.67 8.51 -10.44
C THR A 103 -7.08 7.18 -9.83
N VAL A 104 -7.91 6.43 -10.55
CA VAL A 104 -8.28 5.05 -10.21
C VAL A 104 -7.70 4.14 -11.28
N VAL A 105 -6.70 3.36 -10.90
CA VAL A 105 -6.11 2.34 -11.77
C VAL A 105 -6.82 1.02 -11.48
N THR A 106 -7.58 0.55 -12.45
CA THR A 106 -8.23 -0.76 -12.39
C THR A 106 -7.36 -1.81 -13.09
N ARG A 107 -7.62 -3.08 -12.75
CA ARG A 107 -6.90 -4.25 -13.26
C ARG A 107 -7.21 -4.47 -14.75
N SER A 108 -6.58 -3.74 -15.68
CA SER A 108 -6.75 -4.01 -17.13
C SER A 108 -6.03 -3.10 -18.14
N SER A 109 -5.41 -1.97 -17.78
CA SER A 109 -4.65 -1.24 -18.81
C SER A 109 -3.38 -2.03 -19.12
N ASN A 110 -3.38 -2.77 -20.23
CA ASN A 110 -2.28 -3.62 -20.68
C ASN A 110 -0.93 -2.86 -20.69
N GLU A 111 -0.99 -1.56 -20.99
CA GLU A 111 0.16 -0.64 -20.92
C GLU A 111 0.70 -0.52 -19.48
N PHE A 112 -0.18 -0.32 -18.49
CA PHE A 112 0.22 -0.22 -17.08
C PHE A 112 0.67 -1.56 -16.48
N SER A 113 0.15 -2.70 -16.98
CA SER A 113 0.51 -4.02 -16.42
C SER A 113 1.88 -4.51 -16.86
N ASN A 114 2.37 -4.07 -18.02
CA ASN A 114 3.61 -4.57 -18.62
C ASN A 114 4.73 -3.52 -18.64
N ASP A 115 4.38 -2.23 -18.66
CA ASP A 115 5.34 -1.16 -18.96
C ASP A 115 5.63 -0.25 -17.76
N VAL A 116 5.12 -0.52 -16.56
CA VAL A 116 5.33 0.34 -15.36
C VAL A 116 5.90 -0.45 -14.19
N ALA A 117 7.07 -0.07 -13.68
CA ALA A 117 7.70 -0.65 -12.49
C ALA A 117 7.26 0.04 -11.20
N ALA A 118 7.06 1.35 -11.23
CA ALA A 118 6.67 2.11 -10.06
C ALA A 118 5.94 3.40 -10.44
N VAL A 119 5.23 3.94 -9.47
CA VAL A 119 4.52 5.20 -9.57
C VAL A 119 4.92 6.14 -8.43
N ASP A 120 5.08 7.41 -8.76
CA ASP A 120 5.29 8.48 -7.79
C ASP A 120 4.01 9.31 -7.68
N VAL A 121 3.30 9.13 -6.57
CA VAL A 121 1.99 9.71 -6.32
C VAL A 121 2.06 10.76 -5.21
N PRO A 122 2.17 12.06 -5.54
CA PRO A 122 2.20 13.13 -4.53
C PRO A 122 0.86 13.31 -3.80
N HIS A 123 -0.19 12.63 -4.27
CA HIS A 123 -1.54 12.67 -3.72
C HIS A 123 -2.11 11.26 -3.65
N ALA A 124 -3.23 11.09 -2.93
CA ALA A 124 -3.91 9.81 -2.85
C ALA A 124 -4.40 9.33 -4.24
N VAL A 125 -3.98 8.13 -4.61
CA VAL A 125 -4.37 7.43 -5.85
C VAL A 125 -4.86 6.03 -5.50
N ALA A 126 -5.90 5.53 -6.17
CA ALA A 126 -6.40 4.18 -5.94
C ALA A 126 -5.78 3.22 -6.97
N LEU A 127 -4.94 2.31 -6.52
CA LEU A 127 -4.25 1.34 -7.36
C LEU A 127 -4.78 -0.06 -7.04
N ALA A 128 -5.50 -0.68 -7.98
CA ALA A 128 -6.29 -1.89 -7.75
C ALA A 128 -7.28 -1.78 -6.56
N GLY A 129 -7.82 -0.57 -6.33
CA GLY A 129 -8.71 -0.27 -5.21
C GLY A 129 -8.02 0.03 -3.87
N ILE A 130 -6.68 -0.06 -3.81
CA ILE A 130 -5.90 0.27 -2.61
C ILE A 130 -5.48 1.75 -2.69
N PRO A 131 -5.84 2.58 -1.71
CA PRO A 131 -5.46 4.00 -1.69
C PRO A 131 -4.00 4.15 -1.26
N ILE A 132 -3.15 4.60 -2.18
CA ILE A 132 -1.70 4.75 -1.99
C ILE A 132 -1.27 6.21 -2.12
N VAL A 133 -0.11 6.55 -1.54
CA VAL A 133 0.55 7.87 -1.63
C VAL A 133 2.07 7.67 -1.57
N GLY A 134 2.85 8.60 -2.12
CA GLY A 134 4.31 8.51 -2.19
C GLY A 134 4.79 7.63 -3.35
N HIS A 135 5.91 6.95 -3.15
CA HIS A 135 6.44 6.00 -4.12
C HIS A 135 5.80 4.62 -3.89
N ALA A 136 5.41 3.94 -4.96
CA ALA A 136 4.89 2.57 -4.89
C ALA A 136 5.38 1.74 -6.08
N GLY A 137 5.98 0.58 -5.78
CA GLY A 137 6.26 -0.43 -6.78
C GLY A 137 4.98 -0.99 -7.39
N VAL A 138 5.08 -1.44 -8.64
CA VAL A 138 3.97 -1.97 -9.43
C VAL A 138 4.43 -3.24 -10.14
N ALA A 139 3.68 -4.32 -9.95
CA ALA A 139 3.84 -5.57 -10.69
C ALA A 139 2.47 -6.00 -11.26
N HIS A 140 2.40 -6.21 -12.57
CA HIS A 140 1.16 -6.60 -13.26
C HIS A 140 -0.04 -5.68 -12.95
N GLY A 141 0.23 -4.38 -12.84
CA GLY A 141 -0.76 -3.35 -12.55
C GLY A 141 -1.32 -3.38 -11.13
N LYS A 142 -0.60 -4.00 -10.19
CA LYS A 142 -0.93 -4.03 -8.76
C LYS A 142 0.23 -3.50 -7.92
N PRO A 143 -0.04 -3.03 -6.68
CA PRO A 143 1.01 -2.64 -5.76
C PRO A 143 2.01 -3.77 -5.51
N ASP A 144 3.29 -3.43 -5.47
CA ASP A 144 4.40 -4.36 -5.23
C ASP A 144 5.47 -3.69 -4.37
N GLY A 145 6.15 -4.49 -3.54
CA GLY A 145 7.14 -3.97 -2.60
C GLY A 145 6.52 -3.15 -1.46
N GLU A 146 7.29 -2.21 -0.93
CA GLU A 146 6.87 -1.34 0.16
C GLU A 146 6.04 -0.16 -0.37
N VAL A 147 4.83 0.01 0.18
CA VAL A 147 3.84 0.96 -0.32
C VAL A 147 3.21 1.72 0.84
N SER A 148 3.24 3.05 0.75
CA SER A 148 2.58 3.91 1.73
C SER A 148 1.09 4.06 1.43
N LEU A 149 0.25 3.79 2.43
CA LEU A 149 -1.21 3.88 2.29
C LEU A 149 -1.67 5.32 2.57
N ALA A 150 -2.56 5.84 1.74
CA ALA A 150 -3.06 7.21 1.91
C ALA A 150 -4.04 7.35 3.09
N LYS A 151 -4.63 6.24 3.55
CA LYS A 151 -5.51 6.16 4.72
C LYS A 151 -5.58 4.73 5.23
N ASP A 152 -6.03 4.56 6.46
CA ASP A 152 -6.33 3.25 7.01
C ASP A 152 -7.37 2.55 6.12
N VAL A 153 -7.08 1.32 5.72
CA VAL A 153 -7.88 0.59 4.72
C VAL A 153 -7.89 -0.89 5.02
N ARG A 154 -9.03 -1.53 4.72
CA ARG A 154 -9.16 -2.97 4.78
C ARG A 154 -8.66 -3.60 3.48
N ILE A 155 -7.66 -4.46 3.58
CA ILE A 155 -7.09 -5.23 2.47
C ILE A 155 -7.30 -6.71 2.80
N GLY A 156 -8.26 -7.33 2.12
CA GLY A 156 -8.73 -8.67 2.48
C GLY A 156 -9.30 -8.72 3.90
N GLU A 157 -8.63 -9.47 4.77
CA GLU A 157 -9.00 -9.63 6.19
C GLU A 157 -8.31 -8.62 7.13
N ALA A 158 -7.27 -7.93 6.66
CA ALA A 158 -6.45 -7.03 7.47
C ALA A 158 -6.90 -5.58 7.37
N TRP A 159 -7.09 -4.91 8.51
CA TRP A 159 -7.21 -3.45 8.58
C TRP A 159 -5.83 -2.82 8.72
N CYS A 160 -5.17 -2.50 7.61
CA CYS A 160 -3.83 -1.92 7.61
C CYS A 160 -3.86 -0.42 7.90
N SER A 161 -2.91 0.04 8.71
CA SER A 161 -2.74 1.44 9.06
C SER A 161 -1.93 2.18 8.00
N SER A 162 -2.32 3.43 7.74
CA SER A 162 -1.58 4.41 6.95
C SER A 162 -0.36 5.01 7.66
N LYS A 163 -0.19 4.76 8.96
CA LYS A 163 0.93 5.29 9.73
C LYS A 163 2.25 4.56 9.46
N GLN A 164 2.18 3.38 8.85
CA GLN A 164 3.33 2.58 8.48
C GLN A 164 3.13 2.03 7.06
N PRO A 165 4.21 1.79 6.32
CA PRO A 165 4.12 1.18 5.01
C PRO A 165 3.53 -0.23 5.11
N ALA A 166 2.82 -0.63 4.06
CA ALA A 166 2.41 -2.02 3.84
C ALA A 166 3.29 -2.63 2.76
N ARG A 167 3.58 -3.93 2.87
CA ARG A 167 4.39 -4.66 1.89
C ARG A 167 3.50 -5.57 1.06
N PHE A 168 3.72 -5.54 -0.24
CA PHE A 168 3.02 -6.36 -1.22
C PHE A 168 4.01 -7.21 -2.00
N ASP A 169 3.53 -8.37 -2.45
CA ASP A 169 4.20 -9.19 -3.47
C ASP A 169 3.17 -9.49 -4.55
N SER A 170 3.40 -8.96 -5.75
CA SER A 170 2.54 -9.18 -6.92
C SER A 170 1.06 -8.83 -6.65
N GLY A 171 0.84 -7.80 -5.82
CA GLY A 171 -0.46 -7.30 -5.37
C GLY A 171 -1.12 -8.09 -4.25
N ALA A 172 -0.51 -9.16 -3.73
CA ALA A 172 -0.93 -9.79 -2.49
C ALA A 172 -0.31 -9.03 -1.32
N LEU A 173 -1.13 -8.69 -0.31
CA LEU A 173 -0.61 -8.14 0.94
C LEU A 173 0.21 -9.22 1.66
N ILE A 174 1.48 -8.93 1.93
CA ILE A 174 2.37 -9.83 2.67
C ILE A 174 2.79 -9.25 4.03
N GLU A 175 2.70 -7.95 4.26
CA GLU A 175 3.02 -7.36 5.57
C GLU A 175 2.25 -6.05 5.77
N CYS A 176 1.75 -5.80 6.98
CA CYS A 176 1.35 -4.45 7.38
C CYS A 176 1.22 -4.33 8.90
N THR A 177 1.17 -3.10 9.40
CA THR A 177 0.75 -2.84 10.78
C THR A 177 -0.74 -2.58 10.83
N LEU A 178 -1.45 -3.32 11.68
CA LEU A 178 -2.89 -3.24 11.83
C LEU A 178 -3.30 -1.94 12.55
N ALA A 179 -4.23 -1.19 11.95
CA ALA A 179 -4.87 -0.03 12.56
C ALA A 179 -5.81 -0.41 13.71
N GLN A 180 -6.39 -1.62 13.64
CA GLN A 180 -7.25 -2.21 14.66
C GLN A 180 -7.16 -3.73 14.63
N PRO A 181 -7.52 -4.42 15.74
CA PRO A 181 -7.58 -5.87 15.77
C PRO A 181 -8.33 -6.47 14.58
N SER A 182 -7.73 -7.46 13.92
CA SER A 182 -8.27 -8.09 12.71
C SER A 182 -8.20 -9.61 12.83
N ARG A 183 -9.18 -10.33 12.27
CA ARG A 183 -9.14 -11.81 12.22
C ARG A 183 -8.53 -12.26 10.90
N ILE A 184 -7.28 -12.71 10.93
CA ILE A 184 -6.56 -13.20 9.76
C ILE A 184 -6.56 -14.73 9.78
N ARG A 185 -7.22 -15.37 8.81
CA ARG A 185 -7.45 -16.82 8.75
C ARG A 185 -8.01 -17.38 10.06
N GLY A 186 -8.90 -16.60 10.71
CA GLY A 186 -9.51 -16.93 12.00
C GLY A 186 -8.68 -16.56 13.25
N VAL A 187 -7.40 -16.21 13.11
CA VAL A 187 -6.51 -15.81 14.20
C VAL A 187 -6.72 -14.31 14.53
N PRO A 188 -7.03 -13.95 15.79
CA PRO A 188 -7.23 -12.55 16.17
C PRO A 188 -5.87 -11.84 16.34
N CYS A 189 -5.45 -11.10 15.32
CA CYS A 189 -4.17 -10.42 15.26
C CYS A 189 -4.27 -8.93 15.64
N THR A 190 -3.18 -8.40 16.22
CA THR A 190 -2.95 -6.97 16.47
C THR A 190 -1.49 -6.61 16.18
N GLY A 191 -1.22 -5.31 15.97
CA GLY A 191 0.11 -4.80 15.67
C GLY A 191 0.59 -5.20 14.28
N ALA A 192 1.89 -5.43 14.14
CA ALA A 192 2.49 -5.90 12.89
C ALA A 192 2.05 -7.33 12.56
N ILE A 193 1.75 -7.58 11.28
CA ILE A 193 1.47 -8.90 10.72
C ILE A 193 2.41 -9.19 9.54
N ASP A 194 2.84 -10.43 9.42
CA ASP A 194 3.54 -10.98 8.25
C ASP A 194 2.75 -12.19 7.72
N LEU A 195 2.46 -12.16 6.43
CA LEU A 195 1.64 -13.09 5.67
C LEU A 195 2.40 -13.81 4.54
N GLN A 196 3.71 -13.59 4.40
CA GLN A 196 4.50 -14.09 3.27
C GLN A 196 4.41 -15.62 3.14
N ASN A 197 4.47 -16.33 4.26
CA ASN A 197 4.41 -17.80 4.30
C ASN A 197 3.30 -18.36 5.22
N GLY A 198 2.42 -17.50 5.76
CA GLY A 198 1.38 -17.93 6.68
C GLY A 198 0.74 -16.78 7.45
N VAL A 199 0.58 -16.92 8.75
CA VAL A 199 0.13 -15.84 9.64
C VAL A 199 1.11 -15.72 10.79
N VAL A 200 1.87 -14.63 10.81
CA VAL A 200 2.72 -14.24 11.93
C VAL A 200 2.15 -12.98 12.54
N CYS A 201 1.71 -13.04 13.79
CA CYS A 201 1.13 -11.88 14.47
C CYS A 201 1.18 -11.99 15.99
N THR A 202 0.84 -10.90 16.67
CA THR A 202 0.56 -10.91 18.11
C THR A 202 -0.95 -11.03 18.34
N LEU A 203 -1.37 -11.87 19.29
CA LEU A 203 -2.79 -12.06 19.58
C LEU A 203 -3.42 -10.81 20.19
N ALA A 204 -4.52 -10.35 19.59
CA ALA A 204 -5.31 -9.22 20.07
C ALA A 204 -6.17 -9.56 21.29
N SER A 205 -6.58 -10.82 21.41
CA SER A 205 -7.46 -11.34 22.46
C SER A 205 -7.17 -12.81 22.71
N SER A 206 -7.77 -13.39 23.76
CA SER A 206 -7.64 -14.82 24.03
C SER A 206 -8.16 -15.65 22.85
N TYR A 207 -7.40 -16.68 22.49
CA TYR A 207 -7.64 -17.50 21.31
C TYR A 207 -7.57 -18.98 21.67
N ARG A 208 -8.65 -19.73 21.42
CA ARG A 208 -8.71 -21.17 21.69
C ARG A 208 -8.27 -21.96 20.46
N ARG A 209 -7.20 -22.74 20.56
CA ARG A 209 -6.74 -23.68 19.52
C ARG A 209 -6.04 -24.87 20.16
N TYR A 210 -6.20 -26.06 19.57
CA TYR A 210 -5.64 -27.32 20.10
C TYR A 210 -6.08 -27.62 21.55
N GLY A 211 -7.30 -27.22 21.91
CA GLY A 211 -7.83 -27.34 23.26
C GLY A 211 -7.29 -26.32 24.28
N ILE A 212 -6.27 -25.53 23.92
CA ILE A 212 -5.57 -24.58 24.78
C ILE A 212 -6.11 -23.16 24.54
N VAL A 213 -6.27 -22.38 25.61
CA VAL A 213 -6.55 -20.94 25.55
C VAL A 213 -5.25 -20.16 25.61
N TRP A 214 -4.83 -19.67 24.45
CA TRP A 214 -3.71 -18.76 24.29
C TRP A 214 -4.13 -17.36 24.69
N GLN A 215 -3.35 -16.70 25.54
CA GLN A 215 -3.69 -15.38 26.06
C GLN A 215 -3.36 -14.29 25.03
N ALA A 216 -4.02 -13.14 25.16
CA ALA A 216 -3.65 -11.94 24.41
C ALA A 216 -2.15 -11.65 24.60
N GLN A 217 -1.52 -11.00 23.61
CA GLN A 217 -0.08 -10.75 23.54
C GLN A 217 0.80 -11.98 23.29
N THR A 218 0.26 -13.20 23.20
CA THR A 218 1.02 -14.35 22.67
C THR A 218 1.35 -14.10 21.20
N LYS A 219 2.60 -14.31 20.79
CA LYS A 219 2.99 -14.31 19.37
C LYS A 219 2.61 -15.65 18.78
N VAL A 220 1.96 -15.64 17.62
CA VAL A 220 1.58 -16.82 16.87
C VAL A 220 2.26 -16.79 15.51
N THR A 221 2.81 -17.93 15.13
CA THR A 221 3.35 -18.19 13.80
C THR A 221 2.60 -19.40 13.27
N ASP A 222 1.82 -19.25 12.20
CA ASP A 222 0.99 -20.31 11.62
C ASP A 222 1.31 -20.48 10.13
N PHE A 223 2.06 -21.53 9.80
CA PHE A 223 2.38 -21.93 8.43
C PHE A 223 1.51 -23.12 7.96
N GLY A 224 0.31 -23.28 8.52
CA GLY A 224 -0.62 -24.37 8.22
C GLY A 224 -0.35 -25.60 9.10
N ASP A 225 0.48 -26.51 8.60
CA ASP A 225 0.81 -27.76 9.32
C ASP A 225 1.75 -27.54 10.50
N LEU A 226 2.43 -26.39 10.53
CA LEU A 226 3.39 -26.04 11.57
C LEU A 226 2.99 -24.73 12.23
N VAL A 227 2.74 -24.79 13.54
CA VAL A 227 2.24 -23.66 14.32
C VAL A 227 3.05 -23.51 15.60
N TRP A 228 3.45 -22.28 15.92
CA TRP A 228 4.13 -21.95 17.16
C TRP A 228 3.37 -20.87 17.93
N PHE A 229 3.39 -21.00 19.24
CA PHE A 229 2.91 -20.00 20.17
C PHE A 229 4.04 -19.61 21.11
N HIS A 230 4.48 -18.36 21.05
CA HIS A 230 5.50 -17.78 21.90
C HIS A 230 4.87 -16.85 22.94
N ILE A 231 5.05 -17.17 24.22
CA ILE A 231 4.29 -16.60 25.33
C ILE A 231 4.97 -15.31 25.85
N ASN A 232 4.47 -14.12 25.52
CA ASN A 232 5.12 -12.84 25.92
C ASN A 232 4.69 -12.30 27.31
N GLY A 233 4.25 -13.15 28.24
CA GLY A 233 4.04 -12.72 29.65
C GLY A 233 2.78 -13.25 30.34
N ALA A 234 1.77 -13.72 29.60
CA ALA A 234 0.59 -14.34 30.19
C ALA A 234 0.54 -15.83 29.86
N ALA A 235 0.71 -16.67 30.88
CA ALA A 235 0.75 -18.12 30.69
C ALA A 235 -0.62 -18.64 30.18
N PRO A 236 -0.61 -19.57 29.20
CA PRO A 236 -1.83 -20.26 28.76
C PRO A 236 -2.36 -21.19 29.86
N ASP A 237 -3.50 -21.83 29.61
CA ASP A 237 -4.06 -22.89 30.46
C ASP A 237 -3.27 -24.23 30.39
N LEU A 238 -2.17 -24.25 29.63
CA LEU A 238 -1.22 -25.36 29.54
C LEU A 238 -0.24 -25.35 30.73
N ARG A 239 -0.04 -26.53 31.32
CA ARG A 239 0.87 -26.75 32.45
C ARG A 239 1.87 -27.84 32.17
N LEU A 240 3.09 -27.64 32.64
CA LEU A 240 4.20 -28.59 32.62
C LEU A 240 4.54 -29.00 34.06
N PHE A 241 4.45 -30.29 34.38
CA PHE A 241 4.58 -30.85 35.72
C PHE A 241 3.66 -30.18 36.77
N GLY A 242 2.47 -29.75 36.34
CA GLY A 242 1.51 -29.04 37.19
C GLY A 242 1.80 -27.54 37.37
N LEU A 243 2.92 -27.04 36.86
CA LEU A 243 3.31 -25.64 36.89
C LEU A 243 2.85 -24.92 35.61
N GLN A 244 2.55 -23.62 35.72
CA GLN A 244 2.31 -22.79 34.54
C GLN A 244 3.57 -22.65 33.71
N LEU A 245 3.41 -22.59 32.39
CA LEU A 245 4.54 -22.31 31.51
C LEU A 245 5.15 -20.93 31.82
N PRO A 246 6.47 -20.81 31.78
CA PRO A 246 7.13 -19.53 32.00
C PRO A 246 6.80 -18.54 30.87
N ALA A 247 6.96 -17.24 31.15
CA ALA A 247 7.07 -16.26 30.09
C ALA A 247 8.24 -16.63 29.17
N ASP A 248 8.09 -16.31 27.89
CA ASP A 248 9.00 -16.63 26.78
C ASP A 248 9.08 -18.11 26.41
N ALA A 249 8.25 -18.96 27.02
CA ALA A 249 8.09 -20.35 26.55
C ALA A 249 7.48 -20.39 25.15
N GLU A 250 7.90 -21.38 24.36
CA GLU A 250 7.37 -21.64 23.04
C GLU A 250 6.71 -23.02 22.99
N VAL A 251 5.55 -23.10 22.35
CA VAL A 251 4.85 -24.38 22.15
C VAL A 251 4.62 -24.59 20.66
N GLN A 252 5.08 -25.72 20.16
CA GLN A 252 5.00 -26.09 18.75
C GLN A 252 3.97 -27.18 18.51
N PHE A 253 3.21 -27.02 17.44
CA PHE A 253 2.29 -28.02 16.91
C PHE A 253 2.70 -28.37 15.49
N GLN A 254 2.67 -29.67 15.17
CA GLN A 254 2.90 -30.20 13.84
C GLN A 254 1.75 -31.14 13.47
N ASN A 255 1.15 -30.93 12.29
CA ASN A 255 -0.01 -31.69 11.80
C ASN A 255 -1.16 -31.75 12.82
N GLY A 256 -1.37 -30.65 13.55
CA GLY A 256 -2.41 -30.51 14.58
C GLY A 256 -2.13 -31.22 15.91
N ALA A 257 -1.01 -31.91 16.07
CA ALA A 257 -0.57 -32.50 17.32
C ALA A 257 0.54 -31.66 17.96
N MET A 258 0.61 -31.65 19.30
CA MET A 258 1.73 -31.03 20.01
C MET A 258 3.03 -31.74 19.63
N ALA A 259 4.04 -30.98 19.23
CA ALA A 259 5.35 -31.49 18.81
C ALA A 259 6.42 -31.19 19.87
N SER A 260 6.40 -30.00 20.45
CA SER A 260 7.35 -29.61 21.48
C SER A 260 6.84 -28.50 22.41
N ILE A 261 7.45 -28.42 23.60
CA ILE A 261 7.35 -27.29 24.53
C ILE A 261 8.78 -26.90 24.89
N ASP A 262 9.20 -25.70 24.50
CA ASP A 262 10.50 -25.12 24.79
C ASP A 262 10.39 -24.16 25.98
N VAL A 263 11.16 -24.44 27.02
CA VAL A 263 11.28 -23.64 28.25
C VAL A 263 12.75 -23.35 28.56
N ARG A 264 13.63 -23.32 27.55
CA ARG A 264 15.08 -23.09 27.73
C ARG A 264 15.41 -21.79 28.44
N SER A 265 14.57 -20.76 28.33
CA SER A 265 14.72 -19.50 29.07
C SER A 265 14.56 -19.67 30.58
N LYS A 266 13.75 -20.63 31.02
CA LYS A 266 13.49 -20.94 32.42
C LYS A 266 13.14 -22.43 32.59
N PRO A 267 14.16 -23.30 32.68
CA PRO A 267 13.97 -24.74 32.83
C PRO A 267 13.08 -25.08 34.02
N VAL A 268 12.34 -26.18 33.91
CA VAL A 268 11.41 -26.64 34.94
C VAL A 268 12.02 -27.82 35.69
N SER A 269 12.22 -27.66 36.99
CA SER A 269 12.75 -28.71 37.87
C SER A 269 11.68 -29.73 38.25
N PHE A 270 11.97 -31.02 38.03
CA PHE A 270 11.12 -32.12 38.46
C PHE A 270 11.95 -33.34 38.87
N ARG A 271 11.72 -33.86 40.09
CA ARG A 271 12.39 -35.05 40.65
C ARG A 271 13.93 -35.04 40.53
N GLY A 272 14.54 -33.88 40.71
CA GLY A 272 16.00 -33.73 40.63
C GLY A 272 16.55 -33.72 39.20
N CYS A 273 15.74 -33.33 38.22
CA CYS A 273 16.13 -33.07 36.85
C CYS A 273 15.57 -31.71 36.41
N ASP A 274 16.35 -30.93 35.67
CA ASP A 274 15.89 -29.66 35.09
C ASP A 274 15.59 -29.86 33.61
N PHE A 275 14.33 -29.63 33.23
CA PHE A 275 13.85 -29.83 31.86
C PHE A 275 13.77 -28.51 31.11
N ASP A 276 14.44 -28.43 29.96
CA ASP A 276 14.50 -27.23 29.13
C ASP A 276 13.72 -27.39 27.81
N LEU A 277 13.56 -28.63 27.32
CA LEU A 277 12.77 -28.96 26.14
C LEU A 277 11.97 -30.24 26.35
N ILE A 278 10.66 -30.19 26.07
CA ILE A 278 9.80 -31.36 26.01
C ILE A 278 9.49 -31.65 24.54
N LEU A 279 9.70 -32.89 24.12
CA LEU A 279 9.43 -33.38 22.78
C LEU A 279 8.32 -34.43 22.81
N VAL A 280 7.44 -34.40 21.82
CA VAL A 280 6.43 -35.44 21.59
C VAL A 280 6.86 -36.27 20.39
N ARG A 281 7.17 -37.55 20.61
CA ARG A 281 7.55 -38.48 19.53
C ARG A 281 6.69 -39.73 19.63
N SER A 282 5.94 -40.02 18.58
CA SER A 282 5.07 -41.22 18.51
C SER A 282 4.14 -41.35 19.72
N GLY A 283 3.56 -40.23 20.18
CA GLY A 283 2.66 -40.19 21.35
C GLY A 283 3.35 -40.29 22.72
N THR A 284 4.68 -40.40 22.75
CA THR A 284 5.47 -40.43 23.99
C THR A 284 6.13 -39.08 24.24
N LEU A 285 6.11 -38.62 25.49
CA LEU A 285 6.78 -37.40 25.93
C LEU A 285 8.22 -37.70 26.33
N PHE A 286 9.15 -36.90 25.82
CA PHE A 286 10.57 -36.96 26.15
C PHE A 286 11.00 -35.59 26.67
N GLY A 287 11.49 -35.53 27.90
CA GLY A 287 12.13 -34.33 28.43
C GLY A 287 13.63 -34.37 28.18
N GLN A 288 14.16 -33.39 27.46
CA GLN A 288 15.60 -33.12 27.49
C GLN A 288 15.93 -32.41 28.79
N THR A 289 17.04 -32.81 29.38
CA THR A 289 17.47 -32.33 30.68
C THR A 289 18.76 -31.54 30.54
N THR A 290 18.88 -30.49 31.33
CA THR A 290 20.13 -29.77 31.53
C THR A 290 20.75 -30.19 32.86
N GLY A 291 22.07 -30.42 32.86
CA GLY A 291 22.80 -30.82 34.06
C GLY A 291 22.59 -32.28 34.50
N VAL A 292 22.71 -32.52 35.82
CA VAL A 292 22.59 -33.85 36.41
C VAL A 292 21.11 -34.21 36.56
N CYS A 293 20.72 -35.39 36.09
CA CYS A 293 19.37 -35.90 36.22
C CYS A 293 19.37 -37.29 36.87
N ASN A 294 18.56 -37.44 37.91
CA ASN A 294 18.43 -38.70 38.66
C ASN A 294 17.42 -39.69 38.05
N LEU A 295 16.82 -39.35 36.91
CA LEU A 295 15.85 -40.20 36.21
C LEU A 295 16.52 -41.02 35.09
N PRO A 296 16.00 -42.21 34.78
CA PRO A 296 16.53 -43.01 33.67
C PRO A 296 16.41 -42.26 32.33
N THR A 297 17.54 -42.09 31.66
CA THR A 297 17.59 -41.50 30.32
C THR A 297 17.57 -42.57 29.25
N VAL A 298 16.81 -42.34 28.18
CA VAL A 298 16.82 -43.12 26.94
C VAL A 298 17.58 -42.38 25.84
N PRO A 299 18.29 -43.09 24.95
CA PRO A 299 18.95 -42.46 23.82
C PRO A 299 17.95 -41.72 22.89
N PRO A 300 18.31 -40.54 22.33
CA PRO A 300 19.57 -39.81 22.49
C PRO A 300 19.44 -38.70 23.56
N ASN A 301 19.46 -39.07 24.85
CA ASN A 301 19.51 -38.18 26.02
C ASN A 301 18.19 -37.51 26.41
N GLY A 302 17.08 -38.26 26.41
CA GLY A 302 15.80 -37.80 26.95
C GLY A 302 15.34 -38.65 28.12
N VAL A 303 14.61 -38.07 29.05
CA VAL A 303 13.84 -38.81 30.07
C VAL A 303 12.45 -39.06 29.52
N VAL A 304 11.98 -40.30 29.56
CA VAL A 304 10.58 -40.60 29.22
C VAL A 304 9.69 -40.04 30.31
N LEU A 305 8.76 -39.17 29.92
CA LEU A 305 7.85 -38.50 30.85
C LEU A 305 6.46 -39.14 30.81
N PRO A 306 5.76 -39.24 31.96
CA PRO A 306 4.37 -39.69 31.96
C PRO A 306 3.49 -38.69 31.22
N ALA A 307 2.41 -39.15 30.58
CA ALA A 307 1.47 -38.29 29.87
C ALA A 307 0.89 -37.16 30.74
N SER A 308 0.78 -37.39 32.06
CA SER A 308 0.35 -36.39 33.05
C SER A 308 1.35 -35.24 33.27
N SER A 309 2.54 -35.30 32.67
CA SER A 309 3.52 -34.21 32.73
C SER A 309 3.03 -32.97 32.00
N VAL A 310 2.16 -33.12 31.01
CA VAL A 310 1.57 -32.01 30.27
C VAL A 310 0.06 -32.06 30.46
N THR A 311 -0.53 -30.98 30.98
CA THR A 311 -1.97 -30.92 31.25
C THR A 311 -2.55 -29.59 30.77
N VAL A 312 -3.77 -29.63 30.24
CA VAL A 312 -4.55 -28.43 29.90
C VAL A 312 -5.63 -28.28 30.96
N ARG A 313 -5.71 -27.10 31.58
CA ARG A 313 -6.78 -26.80 32.54
C ARG A 313 -8.06 -26.51 31.77
N SER A 314 -9.06 -27.38 31.92
CA SER A 314 -10.43 -27.15 31.42
C SER A 314 -11.10 -25.98 32.12
#